data_AF-A0A4Y2ALG1-F1
#
_entry.id   AF-A0A4Y2ALG1-F1
#
_cell.length_a   1.000
_cell.length_b   1.000
_cell.length_c   1.000
_cell.angle_alpha   90.00
_cell.angle_beta   90.00
_cell.angle_gamma   90.00
#
_symmetry.space_group_name_H-M   'P 1'
#
loop_
_entity.id
_entity.type
_entity.pdbx_description
1 polymer ?
#
loop_
_entity_poly.entity_id
_entity_poly.type
_entity_poly.pdbx_seq_one_letter_code
_entity_poly.pdbx_strand_id
1 'polypeptide(L)'
;MDSSRSAQRAVLQFLRAEWEHASQICRRMKEVIISRWCQCYEAGSVNIKDLPRPGQSHFVTNNSTISAVDDPIRQNCRMTTREIAVELSISKGTVHHIIHKKLGKVCAQWVPKHLSGSQKTARMGVCLTRQFQRRSHPLPSYSLVSVYHCRWRLFIVVLFHMNCN
;
A
#
# COMPACT_ATOMS: atom_id res chain seq x y z
N MET A 1 17.02 0.06 -26.09
CA MET A 1 17.82 1.19 -25.55
C MET A 1 17.15 2.47 -26.01
N ASP A 2 16.79 3.39 -25.13
CA ASP A 2 16.21 4.70 -25.47
C ASP A 2 17.34 5.75 -25.54
N SER A 3 17.22 6.80 -26.37
CA SER A 3 18.17 7.93 -26.26
C SER A 3 17.91 8.59 -24.92
N SER A 4 18.88 8.53 -24.03
CA SER A 4 18.79 9.24 -22.76
C SER A 4 18.55 10.74 -23.01
N ARG A 5 17.83 11.40 -22.11
CA ARG A 5 17.65 12.87 -22.15
C ARG A 5 19.00 13.60 -22.17
N SER A 6 20.05 12.99 -21.62
CA SER A 6 21.43 13.47 -21.72
C SER A 6 21.98 13.43 -23.14
N ALA A 7 21.76 12.35 -23.89
CA ALA A 7 22.15 12.30 -25.31
C ALA A 7 21.38 13.32 -26.17
N GLN A 8 20.07 13.51 -25.91
CA GLN A 8 19.30 14.57 -26.58
C GLN A 8 19.82 15.98 -26.26
N ARG A 9 20.20 16.23 -25.00
CA ARG A 9 20.81 17.51 -24.58
C ARG A 9 22.19 17.73 -25.21
N ALA A 10 23.00 16.68 -25.36
CA ALA A 10 24.31 16.77 -26.02
C ALA A 10 24.16 17.12 -27.51
N VAL A 11 23.23 16.48 -28.23
CA VAL A 11 22.91 16.81 -29.63
C VAL A 11 22.37 18.24 -29.73
N LEU A 12 21.48 18.66 -28.82
CA LEU A 12 20.96 20.03 -28.81
C LEU A 12 22.05 21.08 -28.55
N GLN A 13 22.99 20.79 -27.64
CA GLN A 13 24.13 21.66 -27.36
C GLN A 13 25.06 21.77 -28.59
N PHE A 14 25.31 20.66 -29.28
CA PHE A 14 26.11 20.62 -30.51
C PHE A 14 25.47 21.44 -31.62
N LEU A 15 24.18 21.24 -31.91
CA LEU A 15 23.46 21.96 -32.98
C LEU A 15 23.30 23.46 -32.69
N ARG A 16 23.21 23.84 -31.41
CA ARG A 16 23.22 25.25 -31.01
C ARG A 16 24.59 25.92 -31.24
N ALA A 17 25.68 25.17 -31.07
CA ALA A 17 27.05 25.65 -31.32
C ALA A 17 27.36 25.79 -32.82
N GLU A 18 26.69 25.01 -33.68
CA GLU A 18 26.72 25.16 -35.14
C GLU A 18 25.91 26.38 -35.65
N TRP A 19 25.36 27.21 -34.75
CA TRP A 19 24.55 28.40 -35.05
C TRP A 19 23.30 28.14 -35.91
N GLU A 20 22.75 26.93 -35.85
CA GLU A 20 21.53 26.61 -36.57
C GLU A 20 20.31 27.32 -35.95
N HIS A 21 19.46 27.89 -36.81
CA HIS A 21 18.18 28.46 -36.41
C HIS A 21 17.27 27.36 -35.81
N ALA A 22 16.46 27.70 -34.81
CA ALA A 22 15.67 26.72 -34.03
C ALA A 22 14.81 25.78 -34.90
N SER A 23 14.36 26.24 -36.08
CA SER A 23 13.63 25.46 -37.07
C SER A 23 14.45 24.31 -37.66
N GLN A 24 15.74 24.53 -37.92
CA GLN A 24 16.67 23.55 -38.48
C GLN A 24 17.02 22.48 -37.44
N ILE A 25 17.24 22.91 -36.19
CA ILE A 25 17.45 22.02 -35.04
C ILE A 25 16.24 21.10 -34.84
N CYS A 26 15.02 21.65 -34.87
CA CYS A 26 13.79 20.86 -34.77
C CYS A 26 13.65 19.83 -35.89
N ARG A 27 14.05 20.18 -37.11
CA ARG A 27 14.01 19.28 -38.27
C ARG A 27 14.98 18.11 -38.09
N ARG A 28 16.26 18.40 -37.82
CA ARG A 28 17.30 17.37 -37.64
C ARG A 28 16.99 16.46 -36.45
N MET A 29 16.48 17.00 -35.35
CA MET A 29 16.11 16.21 -34.17
C MET A 29 14.93 15.27 -34.45
N LYS A 30 13.95 15.69 -35.26
CA LYS A 30 12.86 14.80 -35.72
C LYS A 30 13.38 13.68 -36.62
N GLU A 31 14.30 13.98 -37.54
CA GLU A 31 14.92 12.97 -38.42
C GLU A 31 15.63 11.86 -37.61
N VAL A 32 16.39 12.23 -36.57
CA VAL A 32 17.06 11.26 -35.67
C VAL A 32 16.04 10.39 -34.92
N ILE A 33 14.95 10.99 -34.43
CA ILE A 33 13.90 10.24 -33.72
C ILE A 33 13.20 9.27 -34.68
N ILE A 34 12.78 9.73 -35.86
CA ILE A 34 12.07 8.93 -36.87
C ILE A 34 12.95 7.79 -37.38
N SER A 35 14.21 8.07 -37.73
CA SER A 35 15.17 7.05 -38.20
C SER A 35 15.35 5.92 -37.18
N ARG A 36 15.44 6.26 -35.89
CA ARG A 36 15.49 5.27 -34.81
C ARG A 36 14.20 4.44 -34.73
N TRP A 37 13.04 5.07 -34.84
CA TRP A 37 11.76 4.36 -34.85
C TRP A 37 11.67 3.38 -36.03
N CYS A 38 12.10 3.79 -37.23
CA CYS A 38 12.19 2.91 -38.39
C CYS A 38 13.12 1.71 -38.12
N GLN A 39 14.32 1.95 -37.59
CA GLN A 39 15.25 0.86 -37.23
C GLN A 39 14.66 -0.11 -36.20
N CYS A 40 13.94 0.37 -35.20
CA CYS A 40 13.27 -0.48 -34.23
C CYS A 40 12.17 -1.33 -34.88
N TYR A 41 11.42 -0.76 -35.82
CA TYR A 41 10.38 -1.46 -36.57
C TYR A 41 10.96 -2.56 -37.47
N GLU A 42 12.02 -2.24 -38.23
CA GLU A 42 12.76 -3.21 -39.06
C GLU A 42 13.39 -4.33 -38.20
N ALA A 43 13.81 -4.01 -36.96
CA ALA A 43 14.29 -4.98 -35.99
C ALA A 43 13.18 -5.81 -35.31
N GLY A 44 11.93 -5.71 -35.79
CA GLY A 44 10.79 -6.50 -35.31
C GLY A 44 10.17 -6.00 -33.99
N SER A 45 10.48 -4.78 -33.55
CA SER A 45 9.82 -4.19 -32.36
C SER A 45 8.42 -3.69 -32.71
N VAL A 46 7.41 -4.52 -32.40
CA VAL A 46 5.98 -4.21 -32.63
C VAL A 46 5.33 -3.47 -31.45
N ASN A 47 6.04 -3.30 -30.34
CA ASN A 47 5.48 -2.69 -29.14
C ASN A 47 5.40 -1.16 -29.27
N ILE A 48 4.18 -0.65 -29.42
CA ILE A 48 3.87 0.78 -29.50
C ILE A 48 3.96 1.45 -28.11
N LYS A 49 3.87 0.67 -27.02
CA LYS A 49 3.97 1.19 -25.65
C LYS A 49 5.43 1.34 -25.26
N ASP A 50 5.72 2.43 -24.53
CA ASP A 50 7.00 2.60 -23.83
C ASP A 50 7.38 1.32 -23.09
N LEU A 51 8.63 0.88 -23.27
CA LEU A 51 9.18 -0.19 -22.44
C LEU A 51 9.14 0.24 -20.97
N PRO A 52 8.99 -0.71 -20.03
CA PRO A 52 9.08 -0.40 -18.62
C PRO A 52 10.41 0.32 -18.38
N ARG A 53 10.33 1.58 -17.97
CA ARG A 53 11.51 2.36 -17.63
C ARG A 53 12.20 1.65 -16.46
N PRO A 54 13.54 1.54 -16.45
CA PRO A 54 14.23 1.14 -15.25
C PRO A 54 13.85 2.14 -14.14
N GLY A 55 13.02 1.66 -13.22
CA GLY A 55 12.62 2.44 -12.05
C GLY A 55 13.83 2.65 -11.16
N GLN A 56 13.76 3.67 -10.29
CA GLN A 56 14.65 3.72 -9.14
C GLN A 56 14.49 2.41 -8.39
N SER A 57 15.60 1.71 -8.10
CA SER A 57 15.54 0.42 -7.42
C SER A 57 14.67 0.60 -6.18
N HIS A 58 13.57 -0.17 -6.13
CA HIS A 58 12.81 -0.29 -4.90
C HIS A 58 13.83 -0.69 -3.84
N PHE A 59 14.04 0.17 -2.85
CA PHE A 59 14.82 -0.18 -1.68
C PHE A 59 14.30 -1.54 -1.20
N VAL A 60 15.18 -2.54 -1.20
CA VAL A 60 14.78 -3.93 -0.99
C VAL A 60 14.13 -3.99 0.39
N THR A 61 12.80 -4.02 0.37
CA THR A 61 11.98 -4.01 1.56
C THR A 61 11.96 -5.46 2.02
N ASN A 62 13.04 -5.87 2.69
CA ASN A 62 13.18 -7.21 3.26
C ASN A 62 12.11 -7.42 4.34
N ASN A 63 11.73 -8.67 4.58
CA ASN A 63 10.79 -8.98 5.66
C ASN A 63 11.33 -8.53 7.03
N SER A 64 12.66 -8.54 7.23
CA SER A 64 13.29 -8.03 8.45
C SER A 64 13.06 -6.53 8.66
N THR A 65 13.15 -5.72 7.61
CA THR A 65 12.91 -4.27 7.72
C THR A 65 11.43 -3.94 7.86
N ILE A 66 10.54 -4.76 7.29
CA ILE A 66 9.10 -4.66 7.52
C ILE A 66 8.80 -4.92 9.00
N SER A 67 9.30 -6.01 9.58
CA SER A 67 9.07 -6.33 11.00
C SER A 67 9.66 -5.27 11.93
N ALA A 68 10.88 -4.77 11.64
CA ALA A 68 11.48 -3.70 12.42
C ALA A 68 10.64 -2.41 12.44
N VAL A 69 9.88 -2.13 11.37
CA VAL A 69 8.92 -1.01 11.31
C VAL A 69 7.58 -1.37 11.97
N ASP A 70 7.14 -2.62 11.90
CA ASP A 70 5.86 -3.08 12.48
C ASP A 70 5.89 -3.11 14.01
N ASP A 71 6.99 -3.57 14.60
CA ASP A 71 7.15 -3.70 16.06
C ASP A 71 6.87 -2.39 16.83
N PRO A 72 7.49 -1.23 16.51
CA PRO A 72 7.19 0.02 17.20
C PRO A 72 5.73 0.49 16.99
N ILE A 73 5.14 0.22 15.81
CA ILE A 73 3.74 0.57 15.53
C ILE A 73 2.78 -0.27 16.38
N ARG A 74 3.09 -1.56 16.58
CA ARG A 74 2.27 -2.47 17.41
C ARG A 74 2.37 -2.15 18.89
N GLN A 75 3.55 -1.69 19.34
CA GLN A 75 3.73 -1.23 20.71
C GLN A 75 3.03 0.11 20.96
N ASN A 76 3.13 1.05 20.01
CA ASN A 76 2.50 2.35 20.11
C ASN A 76 1.99 2.82 18.75
N CYS A 77 0.69 2.64 18.52
CA CYS A 77 0.03 3.02 17.27
C CYS A 77 -0.02 4.54 17.02
N ARG A 78 0.44 5.37 17.97
CA ARG A 78 0.54 6.83 17.83
C ARG A 78 1.90 7.29 17.31
N MET A 79 2.87 6.39 17.15
CA MET A 79 4.19 6.75 16.62
C MET A 79 4.09 7.29 15.19
N THR A 80 4.79 8.39 14.94
CA THR A 80 4.84 9.04 13.64
C THR A 80 5.90 8.40 12.75
N THR A 81 5.73 8.52 11.44
CA THR A 81 6.72 8.05 10.45
C THR A 81 8.11 8.66 10.67
N ARG A 82 8.20 9.86 11.26
CA ARG A 82 9.48 10.53 11.54
C ARG A 82 10.19 9.91 12.74
N GLU A 83 9.45 9.62 13.81
CA GLU A 83 10.01 8.99 15.01
C GLU A 83 10.55 7.59 14.67
N ILE A 84 9.79 6.79 13.93
CA ILE A 84 10.22 5.45 13.48
C ILE A 84 11.44 5.55 12.55
N ALA A 85 11.48 6.55 11.67
CA ALA A 85 12.63 6.76 10.79
C ALA A 85 13.92 7.09 11.56
N VAL A 86 13.80 7.89 12.63
CA VAL A 86 14.92 8.21 13.52
C VAL A 86 15.36 6.99 14.32
N GLU A 87 14.40 6.29 14.93
CA GLU A 87 14.65 5.09 15.75
C GLU A 87 15.38 3.99 14.96
N LEU A 88 14.91 3.72 13.75
CA LEU A 88 15.46 2.66 12.90
C LEU A 88 16.62 3.14 12.01
N SER A 89 16.95 4.44 12.02
CA SER A 89 17.93 5.05 11.11
C SER A 89 17.62 4.75 9.62
N ILE A 90 16.34 4.75 9.26
CA ILE A 90 15.85 4.50 7.91
C ILE A 90 15.28 5.80 7.32
N SER A 91 15.33 5.95 6.00
CA SER A 91 14.72 7.11 5.35
C SER A 91 13.21 7.18 5.63
N LYS A 92 12.70 8.39 5.91
CA LYS A 92 11.26 8.65 6.08
C LYS A 92 10.43 8.11 4.91
N GLY A 93 10.97 8.20 3.68
CA GLY A 93 10.31 7.70 2.48
C GLY A 93 10.11 6.19 2.49
N THR A 94 11.11 5.44 2.97
CA THR A 94 11.04 3.99 3.12
C THR A 94 10.01 3.59 4.17
N VAL A 95 10.02 4.23 5.34
CA VAL A 95 9.03 3.96 6.41
C VAL A 95 7.61 4.25 5.91
N HIS A 96 7.42 5.39 5.23
CA HIS A 96 6.13 5.72 4.62
C HIS A 96 5.69 4.67 3.59
N HIS A 97 6.61 4.21 2.74
CA HIS A 97 6.32 3.16 1.77
C HIS A 97 5.89 1.85 2.45
N ILE A 98 6.61 1.41 3.49
CA ILE A 98 6.30 0.18 4.24
C ILE A 98 4.91 0.29 4.89
N ILE A 99 4.62 1.38 5.60
CA ILE A 99 3.33 1.59 6.26
C ILE A 99 2.18 1.55 5.24
N HIS A 100 2.32 2.25 4.12
CA HIS A 100 1.23 2.39 3.14
C HIS A 100 1.08 1.21 2.17
N LYS A 101 2.16 0.48 1.88
CA LYS A 101 2.15 -0.60 0.86
C LYS A 101 2.25 -2.01 1.45
N LYS A 102 2.71 -2.16 2.70
CA LYS A 102 2.93 -3.48 3.31
C LYS A 102 2.08 -3.72 4.56
N LEU A 103 2.02 -2.77 5.49
CA LEU A 103 1.33 -2.97 6.78
C LEU A 103 -0.15 -2.54 6.74
N GLY A 104 -0.47 -1.49 5.98
CA GLY A 104 -1.81 -0.90 5.99
C GLY A 104 -2.06 -0.09 7.27
N LYS A 105 -2.88 0.96 7.17
CA LYS A 105 -3.15 1.84 8.31
C LYS A 105 -4.36 1.35 9.10
N VAL A 106 -4.15 0.99 10.37
CA VAL A 106 -5.25 0.78 11.32
C VAL A 106 -5.58 2.13 11.96
N CYS A 107 -6.80 2.62 11.76
CA CYS A 107 -7.27 3.86 12.39
C CYS A 107 -7.92 3.54 13.74
N ALA A 108 -7.71 4.40 14.74
CA ALA A 108 -8.41 4.31 16.01
C ALA A 108 -9.91 4.53 15.81
N GLN A 109 -10.74 3.71 16.46
CA GLN A 109 -12.19 3.89 16.50
C GLN A 109 -12.58 4.80 17.68
N TRP A 110 -13.50 5.72 17.45
CA TRP A 110 -14.08 6.53 18.53
C TRP A 110 -14.86 5.63 19.49
N VAL A 111 -14.52 5.72 20.77
CA VAL A 111 -15.23 5.01 21.85
C VAL A 111 -16.05 6.03 22.63
N PRO A 112 -17.39 5.89 22.73
CA PRO A 112 -18.28 6.90 23.32
C PRO A 112 -17.99 7.28 24.77
N LYS A 113 -17.42 6.36 25.57
CA LYS A 113 -17.13 6.60 26.99
C LYS A 113 -15.97 5.73 27.46
N HIS A 114 -15.10 6.30 28.29
CA HIS A 114 -14.10 5.55 29.03
C HIS A 114 -14.76 4.82 30.20
N LEU A 115 -14.79 3.48 30.14
CA LEU A 115 -15.48 2.65 31.13
C LEU A 115 -14.52 2.16 32.22
N SER A 116 -14.99 2.17 33.47
CA SER A 116 -14.29 1.51 34.57
C SER A 116 -14.31 -0.02 34.42
N GLY A 117 -13.43 -0.71 35.14
CA GLY A 117 -13.40 -2.18 35.17
C GLY A 117 -14.75 -2.79 35.58
N SER A 118 -15.36 -2.27 36.65
CA SER A 118 -16.69 -2.72 37.11
C SER A 118 -17.79 -2.52 36.06
N GLN A 119 -17.77 -1.40 35.33
CA GLN A 119 -18.72 -1.13 34.25
C GLN A 119 -18.54 -2.08 33.06
N LYS A 120 -17.30 -2.46 32.72
CA LYS A 120 -17.02 -3.46 31.68
C LYS A 120 -17.57 -4.82 32.08
N THR A 121 -17.33 -5.25 33.32
CA THR A 121 -17.82 -6.54 33.85
C THR A 121 -19.34 -6.59 33.87
N ALA A 122 -20.02 -5.54 34.34
CA ALA A 122 -21.48 -5.48 34.35
C ALA A 122 -22.06 -5.58 32.92
N ARG A 123 -21.47 -4.87 31.96
CA ARG A 123 -21.89 -4.94 30.54
C ARG A 123 -21.67 -6.32 29.94
N MET A 124 -20.53 -6.95 30.22
CA MET A 124 -20.26 -8.33 29.81
C MET A 124 -21.28 -9.32 30.38
N GLY A 125 -21.64 -9.18 31.66
CA GLY A 125 -22.67 -9.98 32.32
C GLY A 125 -24.02 -9.86 31.62
N VAL A 126 -24.50 -8.65 31.35
CA VAL A 126 -25.77 -8.43 30.63
C VAL A 126 -25.75 -9.03 29.23
N CYS A 127 -24.64 -8.87 28.50
CA CYS A 127 -24.48 -9.44 27.16
C CYS A 127 -24.50 -10.97 27.18
N LEU A 128 -23.77 -11.59 28.12
CA LEU A 128 -23.72 -13.05 28.27
C LEU A 128 -25.10 -13.60 28.65
N THR A 129 -25.77 -13.01 29.64
CA THR A 129 -27.13 -13.43 30.05
C THR A 129 -28.12 -13.35 28.89
N ARG A 130 -28.07 -12.28 28.08
CA ARG A 130 -28.89 -12.16 26.86
C ARG A 130 -28.56 -13.23 25.82
N GLN A 131 -27.28 -13.59 25.64
CA GLN A 131 -26.90 -14.67 24.72
C GLN A 131 -27.41 -16.03 25.22
N PHE A 132 -27.31 -16.30 26.52
CA PHE A 132 -27.85 -17.52 27.11
C PHE A 132 -29.36 -17.63 26.94
N GLN A 133 -30.11 -16.55 27.22
CA GLN A 133 -31.56 -16.50 26.97
C GLN A 133 -31.89 -16.75 25.49
N ARG A 134 -31.20 -16.08 24.55
CA ARG A 134 -31.40 -16.32 23.11
C ARG A 134 -31.13 -17.77 22.67
N ARG A 135 -30.21 -18.47 23.34
CA ARG A 135 -29.91 -19.89 23.06
C ARG A 135 -30.87 -20.87 23.73
N SER A 136 -31.56 -20.45 24.80
CA SER A 136 -32.46 -21.30 25.59
C SER A 136 -33.94 -21.13 25.25
N HIS A 137 -34.30 -20.14 24.42
CA HIS A 137 -35.61 -20.13 23.75
C HIS A 137 -35.63 -21.20 22.64
N PRO A 138 -36.50 -22.22 22.72
CA PRO A 138 -36.75 -23.13 21.60
C PRO A 138 -37.35 -22.31 20.46
N LEU A 139 -36.84 -22.48 19.23
CA LEU A 139 -37.55 -21.96 18.06
C LEU A 139 -38.97 -22.54 18.09
N PRO A 140 -40.02 -21.71 17.86
CA PRO A 140 -41.39 -22.22 17.78
C PRO A 140 -41.45 -23.32 16.72
N SER A 141 -42.06 -24.46 17.07
CA SER A 141 -42.11 -25.69 16.26
C SER A 141 -42.98 -25.60 15.00
N TYR A 142 -43.18 -24.40 14.44
CA TYR A 142 -44.03 -24.20 13.27
C TYR A 142 -43.30 -23.40 12.22
N SER A 143 -42.58 -24.11 11.35
CA SER A 143 -42.55 -23.93 9.89
C SER A 143 -41.18 -24.35 9.34
N LEU A 144 -41.11 -25.60 8.85
CA LEU A 144 -40.20 -25.95 7.77
C LEU A 144 -40.62 -25.13 6.55
N VAL A 145 -39.70 -24.35 5.99
CA VAL A 145 -39.14 -24.53 4.64
C VAL A 145 -38.35 -23.27 4.24
N SER A 146 -37.16 -23.54 3.71
CA SER A 146 -36.31 -22.69 2.86
C SER A 146 -35.35 -21.66 3.48
N VAL A 147 -34.13 -22.17 3.69
CA VAL A 147 -32.88 -21.70 3.06
C VAL A 147 -32.61 -20.19 3.15
N TYR A 148 -31.79 -19.79 4.12
CA TYR A 148 -30.68 -18.89 3.82
C TYR A 148 -29.40 -19.39 4.48
N HIS A 149 -28.48 -19.68 3.56
CA HIS A 149 -27.14 -20.16 3.67
C HIS A 149 -26.29 -19.40 4.70
N CYS A 150 -25.58 -20.17 5.51
CA CYS A 150 -24.48 -19.85 6.40
C CYS A 150 -23.72 -18.52 6.14
N ARG A 151 -23.70 -17.65 7.15
CA ARG A 151 -22.60 -16.68 7.37
C ARG A 151 -22.22 -16.55 8.84
N TRP A 152 -22.04 -17.69 9.52
CA TRP A 152 -21.40 -17.74 10.84
C TRP A 152 -20.01 -18.35 10.71
N ARG A 153 -19.05 -17.53 10.26
CA ARG A 153 -17.63 -17.83 10.40
C ARG A 153 -16.85 -16.54 10.66
N LEU A 154 -17.20 -15.84 11.75
CA LEU A 154 -16.37 -14.75 12.25
C LEU A 154 -16.62 -14.44 13.74
N PHE A 155 -16.61 -15.44 14.62
CA PHE A 155 -16.66 -15.19 16.07
C PHE A 155 -15.81 -16.18 16.89
N ILE A 156 -14.63 -16.57 16.39
CA ILE A 156 -13.62 -17.31 17.18
C ILE A 156 -12.35 -16.48 17.46
N VAL A 157 -12.15 -15.30 16.85
CA VAL A 157 -10.86 -14.58 16.99
C VAL A 157 -10.81 -13.60 18.18
N VAL A 158 -11.92 -13.31 18.87
CA VAL A 158 -11.93 -12.27 19.93
C VAL A 158 -11.42 -12.76 21.30
N LEU A 159 -11.10 -14.04 21.46
CA LEU A 159 -10.64 -14.58 22.75
C LEU A 159 -9.12 -14.53 22.99
N PHE A 160 -8.31 -14.09 22.02
CA PHE A 160 -6.85 -14.11 22.18
C PHE A 160 -6.17 -12.74 22.36
N HIS A 161 -6.90 -11.62 22.32
CA HIS A 161 -6.30 -10.28 22.43
C HIS A 161 -6.62 -9.54 23.74
N MET A 162 -6.89 -10.28 24.82
CA MET A 162 -7.09 -9.72 26.17
C MET A 162 -6.14 -10.32 27.21
N ASN A 163 -4.99 -10.86 26.78
CA ASN A 163 -3.96 -11.35 27.70
C ASN A 163 -2.53 -11.13 27.18
N CYS A 164 -2.25 -9.92 26.68
CA CYS A 164 -0.89 -9.43 26.47
C CYS A 164 -0.92 -7.89 26.64
N ASN A 165 -0.32 -7.45 27.75
CA ASN A 165 -0.02 -6.08 28.22
C ASN A 165 -1.19 -5.12 28.46
#